data_AF-A0A7X1KKG2-F1
#
_entry.id   AF-A0A7X1KKG2-F1
#
_cell.length_a   1.000
_cell.length_b   1.000
_cell.length_c   1.000
_cell.angle_alpha   90.00
_cell.angle_beta   90.00
_cell.angle_gamma   90.00
#
_symmetry.space_group_name_H-M   'P 1'
#
loop_
_entity.id
_entity.type
_entity.pdbx_description
1 polymer ?
#
loop_
_entity_poly.entity_id
_entity_poly.type
_entity_poly.pdbx_seq_one_letter_code
_entity_poly.pdbx_strand_id
1 'polypeptide(L)' 'MDDEPPLRRGDAANQLSRESLDSYSQEELAERVILLEAEIARVKAHGQKAAAHRLAAEAFFKPPSDTARS' A
#
# COMPACT_ATOMS: atom_id res chain seq x y z
N MET A 1 -18.23 16.05 21.85
CA MET A 1 -17.84 15.71 20.48
C MET A 1 -16.57 14.93 20.64
N ASP A 2 -16.67 13.60 20.57
CA ASP A 2 -15.56 12.70 20.81
C ASP A 2 -14.55 12.80 19.67
N ASP A 3 -13.38 13.38 19.95
CA ASP A 3 -12.19 13.31 19.10
C ASP A 3 -11.65 11.88 19.15
N GLU A 4 -12.35 10.94 18.53
CA GLU A 4 -11.80 9.61 18.28
C GLU A 4 -10.60 9.81 17.32
N PRO A 5 -9.37 9.50 17.75
CA PRO A 5 -8.21 9.66 16.89
C PRO A 5 -8.40 8.83 15.61
N PRO A 6 -7.90 9.30 14.45
CA PRO A 6 -8.05 8.54 13.23
C PRO A 6 -7.49 7.13 13.45
N LEU A 7 -8.37 6.13 13.32
CA LEU A 7 -8.00 4.71 13.35
C LEU A 7 -6.72 4.57 12.53
N ARG A 8 -5.67 3.98 13.14
CA ARG A 8 -4.35 3.86 12.52
C ARG A 8 -4.51 3.14 11.18
N ARG A 9 -4.54 3.91 10.09
CA ARG A 9 -4.54 3.40 8.71
C ARG A 9 -3.36 2.44 8.56
N GLY A 10 -3.65 1.14 8.57
CA GLY A 10 -2.64 0.08 8.58
C GLY A 10 -2.95 -1.09 9.54
N ASP A 11 -4.00 -0.99 10.35
CA ASP A 11 -4.41 -2.06 11.25
C ASP A 11 -5.04 -3.28 10.55
N ALA A 12 -5.72 -3.11 9.41
CA ALA A 12 -6.48 -4.17 8.75
C ALA A 12 -5.63 -5.41 8.40
N ALA A 13 -4.43 -5.23 7.81
CA ALA A 13 -3.54 -6.36 7.49
C ALA A 13 -3.02 -7.06 8.77
N ASN A 14 -2.77 -6.30 9.83
CA ASN A 14 -2.34 -6.83 11.12
C ASN A 14 -3.49 -7.60 11.81
N GLN A 15 -4.72 -7.07 11.76
CA GLN A 15 -5.91 -7.76 12.26
C GLN A 15 -6.14 -9.08 11.52
N LEU A 16 -6.05 -9.05 10.18
CA LEU A 16 -6.19 -10.24 9.34
C LEU A 16 -5.16 -11.32 9.70
N SER A 17 -3.92 -10.93 10.02
CA SER A 17 -2.84 -11.87 10.39
C SER A 17 -3.05 -12.56 11.75
N ARG A 18 -3.90 -11.99 12.61
CA ARG A 18 -4.17 -12.51 13.96
C ARG A 18 -5.42 -13.38 14.02
N GLU A 19 -6.20 -13.40 12.95
CA GLU A 19 -7.43 -14.18 12.88
C GLU A 19 -7.11 -15.68 12.79
N SER A 20 -7.76 -16.51 13.63
CA SER A 20 -7.64 -17.96 13.51
C SER A 20 -8.36 -18.43 12.24
N LEU A 21 -7.70 -19.31 11.50
CA LEU A 21 -8.23 -19.93 10.30
C LEU A 21 -8.84 -21.32 10.58
N ASP A 22 -8.80 -21.79 11.82
CA ASP A 22 -9.13 -23.18 12.19
C ASP A 22 -10.61 -23.52 11.99
N SER A 23 -11.49 -22.51 11.96
CA SER A 23 -12.93 -22.66 11.73
C SER A 23 -13.35 -22.60 10.27
N TYR A 24 -12.43 -22.26 9.36
CA TYR A 24 -12.74 -22.05 7.95
C TYR A 24 -12.68 -23.36 7.15
N SER A 25 -13.63 -23.54 6.24
CA SER A 25 -13.56 -24.57 5.22
C SER A 25 -12.53 -24.24 4.14
N GLN A 26 -12.14 -25.25 3.34
CA GLN A 26 -11.21 -25.05 2.23
C GLN A 26 -11.74 -24.08 1.17
N GLU A 27 -13.05 -24.09 0.91
CA GLU A 27 -13.69 -23.20 -0.07
C GLU A 27 -13.66 -21.75 0.42
N GLU A 28 -14.01 -21.50 1.69
CA GLU A 28 -13.94 -20.16 2.28
C GLU A 28 -12.50 -19.62 2.31
N LEU A 29 -11.51 -20.47 2.58
CA LEU A 29 -10.09 -20.08 2.50
C LEU A 29 -9.68 -19.72 1.07
N ALA A 30 -10.13 -20.48 0.07
CA ALA A 30 -9.83 -20.19 -1.33
C ALA A 30 -10.45 -18.86 -1.78
N GLU A 31 -11.72 -18.62 -1.45
CA GLU A 31 -12.38 -17.34 -1.72
C GLU A 31 -11.66 -16.17 -1.05
N ARG A 32 -11.27 -16.34 0.21
CA ARG A 32 -10.51 -15.33 0.96
C ARG A 32 -9.17 -15.02 0.29
N VAL A 33 -8.44 -16.02 -0.19
CA VAL A 33 -7.18 -15.83 -0.92
C VAL A 33 -7.40 -14.98 -2.18
N ILE A 34 -8.42 -15.30 -2.98
CA ILE A 34 -8.72 -14.54 -4.21
C ILE A 34 -8.93 -13.05 -3.92
N LEU A 35 -9.70 -12.74 -2.86
CA LEU A 35 -9.94 -11.35 -2.45
C LEU A 35 -8.66 -10.64 -2.01
N LEU A 36 -7.81 -11.33 -1.24
CA LEU A 36 -6.54 -10.76 -0.76
C LEU A 36 -5.55 -10.52 -1.89
N GLU A 37 -5.47 -11.42 -2.88
CA GLU A 37 -4.62 -11.23 -4.04
C GLU A 37 -5.06 -10.04 -4.90
N ALA A 38 -6.37 -9.87 -5.11
CA ALA A 38 -6.93 -8.70 -5.77
C ALA A 38 -6.59 -7.40 -5.02
N GLU A 39 -6.66 -7.42 -3.68
CA GLU A 39 -6.29 -6.28 -2.86
C GLU A 39 -4.79 -5.95 -2.96
N ILE A 40 -3.93 -6.96 -2.91
CA ILE A 40 -2.48 -6.80 -3.10
C ILE A 40 -2.19 -6.15 -4.45
N ALA A 41 -2.84 -6.61 -5.52
CA ALA A 41 -2.69 -6.02 -6.85
C ALA A 41 -3.13 -4.55 -6.86
N ARG A 42 -4.26 -4.22 -6.23
CA ARG A 42 -4.76 -2.85 -6.11
C ARG A 42 -3.78 -1.93 -5.38
N VAL A 43 -3.25 -2.37 -4.23
CA VAL A 43 -2.28 -1.62 -3.42
C VAL A 43 -0.98 -1.40 -4.19
N LYS A 44 -0.45 -2.44 -4.86
CA LYS A 44 0.75 -2.33 -5.69
C LYS A 44 0.57 -1.31 -6.82
N ALA A 45 -0.54 -1.38 -7.55
CA ALA A 45 -0.85 -0.45 -8.64
C ALA A 45 -0.93 1.00 -8.14
N HIS A 46 -1.53 1.24 -6.97
CA HIS A 46 -1.58 2.57 -6.39
C HIS A 46 -0.18 3.06 -5.96
N GLY A 47 0.62 2.21 -5.33
CA GLY A 47 1.99 2.54 -4.92
C GLY A 47 2.90 2.90 -6.11
N GLN A 48 2.78 2.17 -7.22
CA GLN A 48 3.52 2.45 -8.46
C GLN A 48 3.15 3.81 -9.06
N LYS A 49 1.85 4.15 -9.10
CA LYS A 49 1.39 5.48 -9.54
C LYS A 49 1.98 6.59 -8.68
N ALA A 50 1.95 6.44 -7.36
CA ALA A 50 2.53 7.40 -6.43
C ALA A 50 4.06 7.57 -6.62
N ALA A 51 4.78 6.48 -6.89
CA ALA A 51 6.22 6.53 -7.20
C ALA A 51 6.51 7.25 -8.52
N ALA A 52 5.71 7.01 -9.57
CA ALA A 52 5.85 7.70 -10.85
C ALA A 52 5.66 9.23 -10.71
N HIS A 53 4.71 9.66 -9.88
CA HIS A 53 4.54 11.08 -9.56
C HIS A 53 5.74 11.68 -8.83
N ARG A 54 6.37 10.95 -7.89
CA ARG A 54 7.59 11.42 -7.22
C ARG A 54 8.76 11.60 -8.19
N LEU A 55 9.01 10.61 -9.05
CA LEU A 55 10.10 10.68 -10.03
C LEU A 55 9.88 11.82 -11.05
N ALA A 56 8.64 12.05 -11.47
CA ALA A 56 8.31 13.20 -12.33
C ALA A 56 8.54 14.54 -11.62
N ALA A 57 8.24 14.64 -10.32
CA ALA A 57 8.53 15.83 -9.53
C ALA A 57 10.05 16.03 -9.33
N GLU A 58 10.81 14.98 -9.01
CA GLU A 58 12.27 15.05 -8.84
C GLU A 58 12.97 15.52 -10.13
N ALA A 59 12.51 15.08 -11.29
CA ALA A 59 13.04 15.54 -12.58
C ALA A 59 12.77 17.04 -12.84
N PHE A 60 11.68 17.58 -12.29
CA PHE A 60 11.29 18.99 -12.45
C PHE A 60 11.98 19.92 -11.45
N PHE A 61 12.29 19.42 -10.25
CA PHE A 61 12.90 20.20 -9.16
C PHE A 61 14.40 20.00 -9.00
N LYS A 62 15.06 19.17 -9.82
CA LYS A 62 16.53 19.04 -9.78
C LYS A 62 17.15 20.36 -10.24
N PRO A 63 17.95 21.05 -9.39
CA PRO A 63 18.67 22.23 -9.84
C PRO A 63 19.63 21.83 -10.96
N PRO A 64 19.86 22.70 -11.97
CA PRO A 64 20.82 22.41 -13.02
C PRO A 64 22.15 22.04 -12.37
N SER A 65 22.64 20.84 -12.67
CA SER A 65 23.92 20.37 -12.18
C SER A 65 24.99 21.36 -12.63
N ASP A 66 25.69 21.95 -11.67
CA ASP A 66 26.86 22.80 -11.90
C ASP A 66 28.04 21.93 -12.40
N THR A 67 27.92 21.45 -13.63
CA THR A 67 28.96 20.68 -14.33
C THR A 67 29.68 21.56 -15.36
N ALA A 68 29.70 22.88 -15.12
CA ALA A 68 30.47 23.84 -15.91
C ALA A 68 31.47 24.60 -15.04
N ARG A 69 32.33 23.88 -14.31
CA ARG A 69 33.55 24.45 -13.72
C ARG A 69 34.55 23.36 -13.33
N SER A 70 35.33 22.89 -14.30
CA SER A 70 36.69 22.36 -14.13
C SER A 70 37.37 22.35 -15.49
#